data_AF-X1PD66-F1
#
_entry.id   AF-X1PD66-F1
#
_cell.length_a   1.000
_cell.length_b   1.000
_cell.length_c   1.000
_cell.angle_alpha   90.00
_cell.angle_beta   90.00
_cell.angle_gamma   90.00
#
_symmetry.space_group_name_H-M   'P 1'
#
loop_
_entity.id
_entity.type
_entity.pdbx_description
1 polymer ?
#
loop_
_entity_poly.entity_id
_entity_poly.type
_entity_poly.pdbx_seq_one_letter_code
_entity_poly.pdbx_strand_id
1 'polypeptide(L)'
;TLSDRLIELMIGMEALFGDKEYQRYKIPLRCACMLYPPGKVRKQAFATIKKFYDERSAIIHGGKLELGPNSKGEVDQFEEYTRRSILEFLEVHKDGCPITSGTQLDDLLFFDGE
;
A
#
# COMPACT_ATOMS: atom_id res chain seq x y z
N THR A 1 12.23 -13.97 8.18
CA THR A 1 11.02 -14.83 8.29
C THR A 1 9.91 -14.28 7.41
N LEU A 2 8.78 -14.99 7.24
CA LEU A 2 7.65 -14.44 6.45
C LEU A 2 7.08 -13.17 7.09
N SER A 3 7.09 -13.10 8.43
CA SER A 3 6.72 -11.91 9.20
C SER A 3 7.67 -10.73 8.95
N ASP A 4 8.99 -10.97 8.92
CA ASP A 4 9.97 -9.90 8.66
C ASP A 4 9.77 -9.32 7.25
N ARG A 5 9.56 -10.18 6.25
CA ARG A 5 9.26 -9.76 4.87
C ARG A 5 7.98 -8.93 4.80
N LEU A 6 6.93 -9.33 5.52
CA LEU A 6 5.71 -8.53 5.60
C LEU A 6 6.00 -7.13 6.20
N ILE A 7 6.75 -7.07 7.29
CA ILE A 7 7.12 -5.80 7.95
C ILE A 7 7.91 -4.89 6.99
N GLU A 8 8.89 -5.43 6.27
CA GLU A 8 9.68 -4.68 5.28
C GLU A 8 8.80 -4.12 4.14
N LEU A 9 7.91 -4.94 3.59
CA LEU A 9 6.95 -4.50 2.58
C LEU A 9 6.05 -3.38 3.11
N MET A 10 5.59 -3.50 4.36
CA MET A 10 4.77 -2.47 4.99
C MET A 10 5.53 -1.16 5.19
N ILE A 11 6.79 -1.21 5.62
CA ILE A 11 7.65 -0.02 5.70
C ILE A 11 7.77 0.64 4.31
N GLY A 12 7.95 -0.15 3.25
CA GLY A 12 7.96 0.37 1.87
C GLY A 12 6.65 1.07 1.50
N MET A 13 5.51 0.48 1.84
CA MET A 13 4.19 1.09 1.61
C MET A 13 3.98 2.36 2.45
N GLU A 14 4.47 2.41 3.69
CA GLU A 14 4.44 3.61 4.55
C GLU A 14 5.32 4.72 3.95
N ALA A 15 6.47 4.38 3.39
CA ALA A 15 7.35 5.35 2.75
C ALA A 15 6.75 5.93 1.46
N LEU A 16 6.04 5.12 0.66
CA LEU A 16 5.42 5.56 -0.59
C LEU A 16 4.11 6.32 -0.38
N PHE A 17 3.22 5.78 0.45
CA PHE A 17 1.82 6.24 0.55
C PHE A 17 1.48 6.92 1.87
N GLY A 18 2.37 6.84 2.86
CA GLY A 18 2.12 7.34 4.19
C GLY A 18 2.18 8.87 4.28
N ASP A 19 1.39 9.41 5.20
CA ASP A 19 1.52 10.79 5.67
C ASP A 19 1.44 10.78 7.21
N LYS A 20 1.37 11.97 7.83
CA LYS A 20 1.35 12.10 9.29
C LYS A 20 0.05 11.58 9.94
N GLU A 21 -1.03 11.35 9.20
CA GLU A 21 -2.35 11.06 9.76
C GLU A 21 -3.11 9.93 9.02
N TYR A 22 -3.68 8.99 9.76
CA TYR A 22 -4.60 7.95 9.23
C TYR A 22 -3.99 6.97 8.20
N GLN A 23 -2.78 6.50 8.45
CA GLN A 23 -2.05 5.55 7.60
C GLN A 23 -2.82 4.23 7.35
N ARG A 24 -3.53 3.71 8.36
CA ARG A 24 -4.25 2.42 8.31
C ARG A 24 -5.35 2.34 7.25
N TYR A 25 -5.93 3.46 6.84
CA TYR A 25 -6.96 3.50 5.78
C TYR A 25 -6.43 4.13 4.50
N LYS A 26 -5.69 5.24 4.61
CA LYS A 26 -5.19 5.98 3.45
C LYS A 26 -4.20 5.15 2.62
N ILE A 27 -3.27 4.43 3.24
CA ILE A 27 -2.28 3.66 2.50
C ILE A 27 -2.93 2.56 1.64
N PRO A 28 -3.82 1.70 2.19
CA PRO A 28 -4.57 0.75 1.36
C PRO A 28 -5.36 1.43 0.23
N LEU A 29 -5.99 2.57 0.50
CA LEU A 29 -6.80 3.29 -0.48
C LEU A 29 -5.94 3.85 -1.61
N ARG A 30 -4.88 4.61 -1.28
CA ARG A 30 -4.00 5.26 -2.25
C ARG A 30 -3.30 4.24 -3.14
N CYS A 31 -2.78 3.16 -2.57
CA CYS A 31 -2.18 2.07 -3.35
C CYS A 31 -3.21 1.43 -4.30
N ALA A 32 -4.40 1.10 -3.81
CA ALA A 32 -5.44 0.50 -4.65
C ALA A 32 -5.87 1.43 -5.79
N CYS A 33 -6.05 2.72 -5.51
CA CYS A 33 -6.41 3.73 -6.51
C CYS A 33 -5.31 3.92 -7.56
N MET A 34 -4.04 3.93 -7.14
CA MET A 34 -2.90 4.07 -8.04
C MET A 34 -2.76 2.86 -8.97
N LEU A 35 -2.88 1.64 -8.44
CA LEU A 35 -2.58 0.43 -9.20
C LEU A 35 -3.72 -0.06 -10.10
N TYR A 36 -4.94 0.40 -9.87
CA TYR A 36 -6.13 -0.14 -10.53
C TYR A 36 -7.18 0.92 -10.80
N PRO A 37 -7.89 0.89 -11.95
CA PRO A 37 -9.04 1.73 -12.21
C PRO A 37 -10.23 1.39 -11.28
N PRO A 38 -11.27 2.24 -11.19
CA PRO A 38 -12.44 1.95 -10.37
C PRO A 38 -13.07 0.60 -10.74
N GLY A 39 -13.29 -0.27 -9.74
CA GLY A 39 -13.89 -1.59 -10.00
C GLY A 39 -13.63 -2.63 -8.90
N LYS A 40 -14.06 -3.86 -9.16
CA LYS A 40 -13.94 -5.00 -8.23
C LYS A 40 -12.48 -5.28 -7.85
N VAL A 41 -11.56 -5.19 -8.81
CA VAL A 41 -10.13 -5.47 -8.59
C VAL A 41 -9.50 -4.44 -7.63
N ARG A 42 -9.80 -3.15 -7.80
CA ARG A 42 -9.38 -2.10 -6.87
C ARG A 42 -9.88 -2.38 -5.45
N LYS A 43 -11.16 -2.76 -5.30
CA LYS A 43 -11.75 -3.09 -3.99
C LYS A 43 -11.07 -4.30 -3.35
N GLN A 44 -10.69 -5.30 -4.13
CA GLN A 44 -9.95 -6.47 -3.65
C GLN A 44 -8.54 -6.08 -3.19
N ALA A 45 -7.80 -5.31 -3.99
CA ALA A 45 -6.48 -4.82 -3.61
C ALA A 45 -6.52 -4.02 -2.30
N PHE A 46 -7.49 -3.10 -2.17
CA PHE A 46 -7.73 -2.37 -0.92
C PHE A 46 -7.94 -3.31 0.27
N ALA A 47 -8.82 -4.32 0.14
CA ALA A 47 -9.13 -5.24 1.21
C ALA A 47 -7.90 -6.07 1.63
N THR A 48 -7.11 -6.55 0.67
CA THR A 48 -5.88 -7.31 0.92
C THR A 48 -4.86 -6.48 1.68
N ILE A 49 -4.58 -5.26 1.22
CA ILE A 49 -3.59 -4.38 1.87
C ILE A 49 -4.07 -3.97 3.26
N LYS A 50 -5.36 -3.67 3.39
CA LYS A 50 -5.97 -3.29 4.67
C LYS A 50 -5.87 -4.42 5.70
N LYS A 51 -6.09 -5.68 5.29
CA LYS A 51 -5.93 -6.86 6.16
C LYS A 51 -4.54 -6.88 6.79
N PHE A 52 -3.48 -6.72 6.00
CA PHE A 52 -2.11 -6.70 6.51
C PHE A 52 -1.82 -5.53 7.44
N TYR A 53 -2.40 -4.35 7.17
CA TYR A 53 -2.32 -3.20 8.10
C TYR A 53 -3.01 -3.46 9.43
N ASP A 54 -4.16 -4.15 9.40
CA ASP A 54 -4.88 -4.53 10.60
C ASP A 54 -4.06 -5.55 11.43
N GLU A 55 -3.41 -6.51 10.77
CA GLU A 55 -2.53 -7.52 11.39
C GLU A 55 -1.24 -6.92 11.97
N ARG A 56 -0.57 -6.00 11.27
CA ARG A 56 0.62 -5.29 11.81
C ARG A 56 0.30 -4.51 13.06
N SER A 57 -0.85 -3.84 13.09
CA SER A 57 -1.29 -3.11 14.29
C SER A 57 -1.31 -4.05 15.50
N ALA A 58 -1.75 -5.31 15.32
CA ALA A 58 -1.72 -6.31 16.38
C ALA A 58 -0.28 -6.72 16.77
N ILE A 59 0.62 -6.90 15.80
CA ILE A 59 2.05 -7.24 16.06
C ILE A 59 2.73 -6.16 16.90
N ILE A 60 2.57 -4.89 16.52
CA ILE A 60 3.23 -3.76 17.20
C ILE A 60 2.79 -3.66 18.66
N HIS A 61 1.57 -4.06 18.98
CA HIS A 61 1.05 -4.11 20.35
C HIS A 61 1.40 -5.41 21.11
N GLY A 62 2.36 -6.20 20.60
CA GLY A 62 2.82 -7.43 21.24
C GLY A 62 2.03 -8.69 20.88
N GLY A 63 1.11 -8.59 19.91
CA GLY A 63 0.44 -9.75 19.33
C GLY A 63 1.40 -10.61 18.49
N LYS A 64 1.05 -11.89 18.30
CA LYS A 64 1.73 -12.75 17.33
C LYS A 64 1.05 -12.63 15.97
N LEU A 65 1.85 -12.62 14.90
CA LEU A 65 1.33 -12.74 13.55
C LEU A 65 0.92 -14.19 13.31
N GLU A 66 -0.39 -14.45 13.24
CA GLU A 66 -0.91 -15.76 12.89
C GLU A 66 -1.00 -15.88 11.37
N LEU A 67 0.11 -16.29 10.76
CA LEU A 67 0.16 -16.59 9.34
C LEU A 67 -0.57 -17.93 9.09
N GLY A 68 -1.74 -17.84 8.46
CA GLY A 68 -2.50 -19.00 8.02
C GLY A 68 -1.85 -19.75 6.85
N PRO A 69 -2.43 -20.88 6.42
CA PRO A 69 -1.87 -21.74 5.36
C PRO A 69 -1.70 -21.02 4.01
N ASN A 70 -2.47 -19.96 3.74
CA ASN A 70 -2.40 -19.18 2.50
C ASN A 70 -1.49 -17.94 2.60
N SER A 71 -0.90 -17.66 3.76
CA SER A 71 -0.22 -16.39 4.01
C SER A 71 0.99 -16.14 3.11
N LYS A 72 1.67 -17.19 2.65
CA LYS A 72 2.77 -17.01 1.70
C LYS A 72 2.28 -16.36 0.40
N GLY A 73 1.20 -16.88 -0.19
CA GLY A 73 0.64 -16.33 -1.43
C GLY A 73 0.08 -14.93 -1.26
N GLU A 74 -0.51 -14.63 -0.09
CA GLU A 74 -0.97 -13.27 0.21
C GLU A 74 0.21 -12.28 0.37
N VAL A 75 1.32 -12.71 0.99
CA VAL A 75 2.54 -11.89 1.10
C VAL A 75 3.20 -11.71 -0.27
N ASP A 76 3.25 -12.74 -1.11
CA ASP A 76 3.75 -12.65 -2.48
C ASP A 76 2.90 -11.65 -3.30
N GLN A 77 1.57 -11.67 -3.11
CA GLN A 77 0.67 -10.70 -3.73
C GLN A 77 0.89 -9.27 -3.21
N PHE A 78 1.19 -9.12 -1.92
CA PHE A 78 1.50 -7.82 -1.33
C PHE A 78 2.83 -7.26 -1.84
N GLU A 79 3.85 -8.12 -2.01
CA GLU A 79 5.10 -7.75 -2.66
C GLU A 79 4.89 -7.26 -4.08
N GLU A 80 4.03 -7.93 -4.85
CA GLU A 80 3.70 -7.47 -6.19
C GLU A 80 3.01 -6.10 -6.19
N TYR A 81 2.15 -5.81 -5.20
CA TYR A 81 1.61 -4.46 -5.03
C TYR A 81 2.70 -3.44 -4.74
N THR A 82 3.60 -3.73 -3.80
CA THR A 82 4.72 -2.85 -3.46
C THR A 82 5.62 -2.60 -4.66
N ARG A 83 6.00 -3.65 -5.40
CA ARG A 83 6.84 -3.55 -6.60
C ARG A 83 6.19 -2.68 -7.67
N ARG A 84 4.90 -2.91 -7.97
CA ARG A 84 4.17 -2.08 -8.94
C ARG A 84 4.06 -0.64 -8.47
N SER A 85 3.80 -0.40 -7.19
CA SER A 85 3.74 0.96 -6.64
C SER A 85 5.07 1.69 -6.81
N ILE A 86 6.21 1.04 -6.54
CA ILE A 86 7.53 1.64 -6.80
C ILE A 86 7.67 2.05 -8.26
N LEU A 87 7.26 1.19 -9.20
CA LEU A 87 7.32 1.50 -10.63
C LEU A 87 6.43 2.69 -11.02
N GLU A 88 5.20 2.77 -10.51
CA GLU A 88 4.31 3.91 -10.77
C GLU A 88 4.91 5.23 -10.25
N PHE A 89 5.48 5.23 -9.03
CA PHE A 89 6.15 6.41 -8.49
C PHE A 89 7.38 6.83 -9.32
N LEU A 90 8.15 5.86 -9.81
CA LEU A 90 9.31 6.14 -10.67
C LEU A 90 8.90 6.69 -12.03
N GLU A 91 7.79 6.22 -12.61
CA GLU A 91 7.30 6.75 -13.88
C GLU A 91 6.78 8.18 -13.71
N VAL A 92 5.99 8.45 -12.67
CA VAL A 92 5.55 9.81 -12.32
C VAL A 92 6.73 10.76 -12.06
N HIS A 93 7.80 10.26 -11.42
CA HIS A 93 9.04 11.03 -11.24
C HIS A 93 9.75 11.32 -12.57
N LYS A 94 9.84 10.33 -13.46
CA LYS A 94 10.44 10.45 -14.78
C LYS A 94 9.70 11.44 -15.68
N ASP A 95 8.39 11.55 -15.52
CA ASP A 95 7.54 12.52 -16.23
C ASP A 95 7.67 13.96 -15.69
N GLY A 96 8.54 14.19 -14.70
CA GLY A 96 8.83 15.52 -14.16
C GLY A 96 7.89 15.98 -13.05
N CYS A 97 7.03 15.09 -12.54
CA CYS A 97 6.03 15.37 -11.51
C CYS A 97 6.34 14.63 -10.20
N PRO A 98 7.48 14.87 -9.52
CA PRO A 98 7.83 14.13 -8.31
C PRO A 98 6.75 14.29 -7.21
N ILE A 99 6.19 13.17 -6.76
CA ILE A 99 5.30 13.13 -5.61
C ILE A 99 6.14 13.25 -4.34
N THR A 100 6.05 14.38 -3.66
CA THR A 100 6.83 14.68 -2.44
C THR A 100 5.97 14.81 -1.18
N SER A 101 4.65 14.77 -1.34
CA SER A 101 3.71 14.90 -0.23
C SER A 101 2.44 14.06 -0.44
N GLY A 102 1.75 13.74 0.65
CA GLY A 102 0.47 13.05 0.60
C GLY A 102 -0.62 13.85 -0.14
N THR A 103 -0.57 15.18 -0.09
CA THR A 103 -1.51 16.05 -0.84
C THR A 103 -1.33 15.90 -2.34
N GLN A 104 -0.10 16.02 -2.85
CA GLN A 104 0.18 15.83 -4.29
C GLN A 104 -0.25 14.45 -4.78
N LEU A 105 -0.10 13.43 -3.92
CA LEU A 105 -0.57 12.08 -4.21
C LEU A 105 -2.10 12.01 -4.26
N ASP A 106 -2.80 12.68 -3.35
CA ASP A 106 -4.26 12.74 -3.38
C ASP A 106 -4.75 13.47 -4.64
N ASP A 107 -4.16 14.62 -4.99
CA ASP A 107 -4.51 15.40 -6.19
C ASP A 107 -4.37 14.55 -7.47
N LEU A 108 -3.27 13.78 -7.56
CA LEU A 108 -3.03 12.84 -8.66
C LEU A 108 -4.12 11.74 -8.73
N LEU A 109 -4.56 11.22 -7.59
CA LEU A 109 -5.47 10.08 -7.52
C LEU A 109 -6.95 10.46 -7.69
N PHE A 110 -7.32 11.65 -7.26
CA PHE A 110 -8.70 12.13 -7.34
C PHE A 110 -9.00 12.89 -8.64
N PHE A 111 -7.97 13.17 -9.45
CA PHE A 111 -8.04 13.98 -10.65
C PHE A 111 -8.74 15.32 -10.33
N ASP A 112 -7.96 16.34 -9.97
CA ASP A 112 -8.45 17.70 -10.13
C ASP A 112 -8.67 17.91 -11.63
N GLY A 113 -9.92 17.77 -12.05
CA GLY A 113 -10.33 17.98 -13.43
C GLY A 113 -10.14 19.44 -13.80
N GLU A 114 -9.07 19.73 -14.54
CA GLU A 114 -9.03 20.86 -15.46
C GLU A 114 -9.59 20.44 -16.83
#